data_AF-A0A968E3T7-F1
#
_entry.id   AF-A0A968E3T7-F1
#
_cell.length_a   1.000
_cell.length_b   1.000
_cell.length_c   1.000
_cell.angle_alpha   90.00
_cell.angle_beta   90.00
_cell.angle_gamma   90.00
#
_symmetry.space_group_name_H-M   'P 1'
#
loop_
_entity.id
_entity.type
_entity.pdbx_description
1 polymer ?
#
loop_
_entity_poly.entity_id
_entity_poly.type
_entity_poly.pdbx_seq_one_letter_code
_entity_poly.pdbx_strand_id
1 'polypeptide(L)'
;MFKSDELSRLDFKSLDGQLLWELENGFELSPRESQLILETIHLYYDQNPEARAGRVSLWVVKRDAMVGKPIESLPRIQVWVSLDGGREDLEVYRSYGHVGLRRQKLLRLSEEIVDQGGVGTQADLARLLGTSLRTIRRDIAFFRKHGIRVLTRGSYSDIGPGISHRVNIVEMYLSGYVYTEICRRTRHSAGAVKRYVNTFMRVVALYERGISSCAELTHYVGLSERLAGQYLELYFKVRENPQWVRRLEDLVEQSASRPGYEGEAKKKGSSLLREAVEKEEVGG
;
A
#
# COMPACT_ATOMS: atom_id res chain seq x y z
N MET A 1 -0.47 -25.93 -9.90
CA MET A 1 -0.02 -24.63 -10.43
C MET A 1 -0.94 -24.35 -11.61
N PHE A 2 -1.78 -23.31 -11.54
CA PHE A 2 -2.68 -22.98 -12.65
C PHE A 2 -1.85 -22.69 -13.91
N LYS A 3 -2.31 -23.17 -15.07
CA LYS A 3 -1.68 -22.86 -16.37
C LYS A 3 -1.77 -21.35 -16.64
N SER A 4 -0.86 -20.79 -17.44
CA SER A 4 -0.86 -19.36 -17.79
C SER A 4 -2.21 -18.88 -18.32
N ASP A 5 -2.87 -19.72 -19.12
CA ASP A 5 -4.21 -19.50 -19.67
C ASP A 5 -5.30 -19.37 -18.58
N GLU A 6 -5.25 -20.20 -17.54
CA GLU A 6 -6.23 -20.15 -16.44
C GLU A 6 -6.11 -18.86 -15.62
N LEU A 7 -4.88 -18.34 -15.43
CA LEU A 7 -4.67 -17.06 -14.74
C LEU A 7 -5.13 -15.87 -15.59
N SER A 8 -4.90 -15.90 -16.90
CA SER A 8 -5.41 -14.86 -17.80
C SER A 8 -6.94 -14.84 -17.81
N ARG A 9 -7.59 -16.00 -17.75
CA ARG A 9 -9.06 -16.11 -17.64
C ARG A 9 -9.59 -15.59 -16.32
N LEU A 10 -8.83 -15.68 -15.22
CA LEU A 10 -9.21 -15.10 -13.93
C LEU A 10 -9.03 -13.58 -13.92
N ASP A 11 -7.95 -13.06 -14.50
CA ASP A 11 -7.70 -11.62 -14.63
C ASP A 11 -8.79 -10.94 -15.45
N PHE A 12 -9.15 -11.54 -16.59
CA PHE A 12 -10.25 -11.08 -17.45
C PHE A 12 -11.59 -11.01 -16.72
N LYS A 13 -11.84 -11.93 -15.79
CA LYS A 13 -13.08 -11.99 -14.99
C LYS A 13 -13.06 -11.11 -13.74
N SER A 14 -11.94 -10.45 -13.45
CA SER A 14 -11.87 -9.48 -12.36
C SER A 14 -12.62 -8.20 -12.75
N LEU A 15 -12.98 -7.38 -11.76
CA LEU A 15 -13.60 -6.07 -12.02
C LEU A 15 -12.71 -5.20 -12.92
N ASP A 16 -11.41 -5.16 -12.62
CA ASP A 16 -10.41 -4.43 -13.40
C ASP A 16 -10.31 -4.97 -14.84
N GLY A 17 -10.33 -6.29 -15.00
CA GLY A 17 -10.32 -6.95 -16.31
C GLY A 17 -11.56 -6.62 -17.13
N GLN A 18 -12.74 -6.62 -16.51
CA GLN A 18 -13.99 -6.25 -17.17
C GLN A 18 -14.02 -4.76 -17.56
N LEU A 19 -13.53 -3.88 -16.68
CA LEU A 19 -13.41 -2.45 -16.95
C LEU A 19 -12.46 -2.18 -18.13
N LEU A 20 -11.28 -2.81 -18.16
CA LEU A 20 -10.35 -2.69 -19.29
C LEU A 20 -10.98 -3.20 -20.57
N TRP A 21 -11.66 -4.35 -20.52
CA TRP A 21 -12.34 -4.91 -21.69
C TRP A 21 -13.41 -3.96 -22.23
N GLU A 22 -14.23 -3.38 -21.37
CA GLU A 22 -15.27 -2.42 -21.77
C GLU A 22 -14.66 -1.14 -22.36
N LEU A 23 -13.60 -0.60 -21.75
CA LEU A 23 -12.89 0.58 -22.27
C LEU A 23 -12.27 0.33 -23.64
N GLU A 24 -11.67 -0.84 -23.86
CA GLU A 24 -11.01 -1.19 -25.12
C GLU A 24 -12.01 -1.61 -26.21
N ASN A 25 -13.07 -2.35 -25.88
CA ASN A 25 -13.98 -2.96 -26.88
C ASN A 25 -15.34 -2.25 -26.97
N GLY A 26 -15.80 -1.63 -25.89
CA GLY A 26 -17.05 -0.86 -25.85
C GLY A 26 -16.84 0.61 -26.20
N PHE A 27 -15.70 1.20 -25.82
CA PHE A 27 -15.36 2.60 -26.06
C PHE A 27 -14.21 2.80 -27.07
N GLU A 28 -13.66 1.72 -27.63
CA GLU A 28 -12.58 1.73 -28.64
C GLU A 28 -11.32 2.50 -28.21
N LEU A 29 -11.06 2.57 -26.90
CA LEU A 29 -9.87 3.23 -26.37
C LEU A 29 -8.62 2.36 -26.57
N SER A 30 -7.47 3.01 -26.75
CA SER A 30 -6.22 2.26 -26.81
C SER A 30 -5.91 1.59 -25.47
N PRO A 31 -5.17 0.46 -25.46
CA PRO A 31 -4.80 -0.22 -24.21
C PRO A 31 -4.08 0.69 -23.20
N ARG A 32 -3.38 1.72 -23.69
CA ARG A 32 -2.67 2.67 -22.84
C ARG A 32 -3.62 3.65 -22.16
N GLU A 33 -4.62 4.15 -22.88
CA GLU A 33 -5.66 5.03 -22.34
C GLU A 33 -6.53 4.28 -21.34
N SER A 34 -6.95 3.05 -21.65
CA SER A 34 -7.73 2.19 -20.76
C SER A 34 -7.01 1.92 -19.44
N GLN A 35 -5.70 1.66 -19.49
CA GLN A 35 -4.88 1.50 -18.29
C GLN A 35 -4.79 2.79 -17.47
N LEU A 36 -4.64 3.95 -18.12
CA LEU A 36 -4.56 5.23 -17.43
C LEU A 36 -5.89 5.57 -16.73
N ILE A 37 -7.01 5.33 -17.41
CA ILE A 37 -8.36 5.52 -16.87
C ILE A 37 -8.58 4.58 -15.68
N LEU A 38 -8.20 3.30 -15.80
CA LEU A 38 -8.29 2.36 -14.68
C LEU A 38 -7.44 2.83 -13.48
N GLU A 39 -6.22 3.32 -13.71
CA GLU A 39 -5.39 3.93 -12.66
C GLU A 39 -6.10 5.14 -11.99
N THR A 40 -6.78 5.98 -12.76
CA THR A 40 -7.59 7.10 -12.25
C THR A 40 -8.82 6.62 -11.46
N ILE A 41 -9.50 5.58 -11.94
CA ILE A 41 -10.65 4.99 -11.26
C ILE A 41 -10.21 4.44 -9.91
N HIS A 42 -9.07 3.73 -9.83
CA HIS A 42 -8.54 3.26 -8.56
C HIS A 42 -8.28 4.40 -7.55
N LEU A 43 -7.79 5.55 -8.02
CA LEU A 43 -7.60 6.73 -7.18
C LEU A 43 -8.90 7.22 -6.53
N TYR A 44 -10.03 7.13 -7.24
CA TYR A 44 -11.35 7.51 -6.74
C TYR A 44 -12.03 6.41 -5.91
N TYR A 45 -11.91 5.14 -6.32
CA TYR A 45 -12.52 4.01 -5.59
C TYR A 45 -11.86 3.74 -4.25
N ASP A 46 -10.59 4.09 -4.06
CA ASP A 46 -9.96 4.06 -2.74
C ASP A 46 -10.68 4.98 -1.72
N GLN A 47 -11.51 5.93 -2.20
CA GLN A 47 -12.33 6.82 -1.36
C GLN A 47 -13.74 6.26 -1.04
N ASN A 48 -14.23 5.23 -1.73
CA ASN A 48 -15.56 4.63 -1.51
C ASN A 48 -15.49 3.10 -1.33
N PRO A 49 -15.23 2.64 -0.09
CA PRO A 49 -14.99 1.24 0.22
C PRO A 49 -16.08 0.26 -0.20
N GLU A 50 -17.35 0.64 -0.09
CA GLU A 50 -18.49 -0.29 -0.15
C GLU A 50 -18.82 -0.81 -1.56
N ALA A 51 -18.33 -0.13 -2.61
CA ALA A 51 -18.63 -0.47 -4.01
C ALA A 51 -17.66 -1.50 -4.64
N ARG A 52 -16.62 -1.94 -3.92
CA ARG A 52 -15.56 -2.79 -4.51
C ARG A 52 -15.91 -4.27 -4.40
N ALA A 53 -16.00 -4.96 -5.55
CA ALA A 53 -16.11 -6.42 -5.59
C ALA A 53 -14.96 -7.09 -4.82
N GLY A 54 -15.26 -8.16 -4.10
CA GLY A 54 -14.25 -8.90 -3.33
C GLY A 54 -13.95 -8.36 -1.92
N ARG A 55 -14.69 -7.35 -1.46
CA ARG A 55 -14.69 -6.96 -0.05
C ARG A 55 -15.69 -7.75 0.78
N VAL A 56 -15.37 -7.93 2.06
CA VAL A 56 -16.25 -8.54 3.05
C VAL A 56 -16.25 -7.71 4.32
N SER A 57 -17.38 -7.68 5.04
CA SER A 57 -17.44 -7.08 6.36
C SER A 57 -17.26 -8.13 7.46
N LEU A 58 -16.66 -7.71 8.57
CA LEU A 58 -16.53 -8.52 9.77
C LEU A 58 -16.55 -7.64 11.01
N TRP A 59 -16.96 -8.24 12.14
CA TRP A 59 -16.91 -7.61 13.44
C TRP A 59 -15.59 -7.93 14.12
N VAL A 60 -14.86 -6.89 14.50
CA VAL A 60 -13.58 -6.98 15.20
C VAL A 60 -13.62 -6.18 16.49
N VAL A 61 -12.66 -6.43 17.38
CA VAL A 61 -12.53 -5.66 18.62
C VAL A 61 -12.14 -4.21 18.27
N LYS A 62 -12.76 -3.23 18.93
CA LYS A 62 -12.37 -1.82 18.81
C LYS A 62 -10.93 -1.65 19.30
N ARG A 63 -10.13 -0.93 18.53
CA ARG A 63 -8.70 -0.70 18.78
C ARG A 63 -8.39 -0.24 20.20
N ASP A 64 -9.18 0.71 20.70
CA ASP A 64 -8.97 1.37 22.00
C ASP A 64 -9.64 0.63 23.17
N ALA A 65 -10.06 -0.63 22.96
CA ALA A 65 -10.65 -1.46 23.99
C ALA A 65 -9.60 -1.86 25.06
N MET A 66 -10.02 -1.86 26.34
CA MET A 66 -9.17 -2.21 27.48
C MET A 66 -8.51 -3.59 27.32
N VAL A 67 -7.23 -3.66 27.70
CA VAL A 67 -6.45 -4.91 27.73
C VAL A 67 -6.82 -5.72 28.99
N GLY A 68 -6.86 -7.06 28.89
CA GLY A 68 -7.05 -7.96 30.04
C GLY A 68 -8.50 -8.37 30.36
N LYS A 69 -9.50 -7.80 29.68
CA LYS A 69 -10.89 -8.28 29.78
C LYS A 69 -11.19 -9.41 28.78
N PRO A 70 -12.14 -10.31 29.06
CA PRO A 70 -12.58 -11.33 28.11
C PRO A 70 -13.01 -10.70 26.78
N ILE A 71 -12.64 -11.31 25.65
CA ILE A 71 -12.91 -10.79 24.29
C ILE A 71 -14.42 -10.58 24.07
N GLU A 72 -15.24 -11.42 24.70
CA GLU A 72 -16.70 -11.40 24.67
C GLU A 72 -17.28 -10.08 25.21
N SER A 73 -16.56 -9.43 26.13
CA SER A 73 -16.97 -8.19 26.82
C SER A 73 -16.43 -6.91 26.18
N LEU A 74 -15.57 -7.02 25.17
CA LEU A 74 -14.94 -5.86 24.53
C LEU A 74 -15.88 -5.22 23.50
N PRO A 75 -15.88 -3.87 23.37
CA PRO A 75 -16.61 -3.20 22.32
C PRO A 75 -16.11 -3.65 20.95
N ARG A 76 -17.04 -3.84 20.01
CA ARG A 76 -16.78 -4.29 18.64
C ARG A 76 -17.09 -3.18 17.65
N ILE A 77 -16.42 -3.21 16.51
CA ILE A 77 -16.68 -2.35 15.36
C ILE A 77 -16.75 -3.22 14.11
N GLN A 78 -17.68 -2.90 13.22
CA GLN A 78 -17.76 -3.51 11.91
C GLN A 78 -16.75 -2.81 10.99
N VAL A 79 -15.96 -3.60 10.28
CA VAL A 79 -14.96 -3.11 9.33
C VAL A 79 -15.10 -3.84 8.00
N TRP A 80 -14.71 -3.18 6.92
CA TRP A 80 -14.72 -3.71 5.56
C TRP A 80 -13.30 -3.99 5.09
N VAL A 81 -13.03 -5.20 4.61
CA VAL A 81 -11.69 -5.61 4.19
C VAL A 81 -11.68 -6.23 2.80
N SER A 82 -10.58 -6.04 2.07
CA SER A 82 -10.40 -6.45 0.68
C SER A 82 -9.85 -7.87 0.63
N LEU A 83 -10.75 -8.86 0.57
CA LEU A 83 -10.36 -10.26 0.48
C LEU A 83 -9.77 -10.59 -0.88
N ASP A 84 -10.24 -9.94 -1.95
CA ASP A 84 -9.65 -9.98 -3.29
C ASP A 84 -9.03 -8.62 -3.65
N GLY A 85 -7.76 -8.63 -4.03
CA GLY A 85 -7.01 -7.47 -4.51
C GLY A 85 -6.94 -7.37 -6.03
N GLY A 86 -7.72 -8.17 -6.76
CA GLY A 86 -7.76 -8.18 -8.22
C GLY A 86 -6.42 -8.59 -8.82
N ARG A 87 -5.94 -7.80 -9.78
CA ARG A 87 -4.74 -8.10 -10.56
C ARG A 87 -3.48 -8.29 -9.70
N GLU A 88 -3.34 -7.52 -8.61
CA GLU A 88 -2.19 -7.64 -7.70
C GLU A 88 -2.11 -9.04 -7.07
N ASP A 89 -3.25 -9.57 -6.64
CA ASP A 89 -3.35 -10.90 -6.03
C ASP A 89 -2.99 -12.00 -7.04
N LEU A 90 -3.40 -11.85 -8.30
CA LEU A 90 -3.05 -12.77 -9.39
C LEU A 90 -1.55 -12.74 -9.71
N GLU A 91 -0.92 -11.56 -9.71
CA GLU A 91 0.52 -11.40 -9.92
C GLU A 91 1.35 -12.06 -8.82
N VAL A 92 0.95 -11.84 -7.56
CA VAL A 92 1.60 -12.47 -6.40
C VAL A 92 1.36 -13.97 -6.39
N TYR A 93 0.15 -14.43 -6.74
CA TYR A 93 -0.13 -15.85 -6.90
C TYR A 93 0.77 -16.49 -7.96
N ARG A 94 0.91 -15.86 -9.13
CA ARG A 94 1.77 -16.35 -10.21
C ARG A 94 3.21 -16.49 -9.76
N SER A 95 3.70 -15.54 -8.96
CA SER A 95 5.11 -15.48 -8.53
C SER A 95 5.41 -16.36 -7.30
N TYR A 96 4.46 -16.52 -6.38
CA TYR A 96 4.72 -17.05 -5.04
C TYR A 96 3.68 -18.09 -4.57
N GLY A 97 2.73 -18.45 -5.42
CA GLY A 97 1.67 -19.41 -5.15
C GLY A 97 0.74 -19.01 -4.00
N HIS A 98 -0.03 -19.98 -3.50
CA HIS A 98 -1.01 -19.76 -2.44
C HIS A 98 -0.41 -19.23 -1.13
N VAL A 99 0.84 -19.60 -0.82
CA VAL A 99 1.52 -19.12 0.39
C VAL A 99 1.85 -17.63 0.29
N GLY A 100 2.37 -17.18 -0.85
CA GLY A 100 2.64 -15.76 -1.08
C GLY A 100 1.36 -14.93 -1.10
N LEU A 101 0.34 -15.39 -1.83
CA LEU A 101 -0.96 -14.73 -1.88
C LEU A 101 -1.56 -14.56 -0.48
N ARG A 102 -1.60 -15.64 0.31
CA ARG A 102 -2.12 -15.59 1.69
C ARG A 102 -1.36 -14.59 2.56
N ARG A 103 -0.04 -14.51 2.41
CA ARG A 103 0.82 -13.57 3.14
C ARG A 103 0.56 -12.12 2.77
N GLN A 104 0.40 -11.82 1.48
CA GLN A 104 0.03 -10.49 1.01
C GLN A 104 -1.35 -10.08 1.56
N LYS A 105 -2.35 -10.97 1.46
CA LYS A 105 -3.67 -10.75 2.05
C LYS A 105 -3.57 -10.51 3.55
N LEU A 106 -2.76 -11.30 4.27
CA LEU A 106 -2.57 -11.13 5.71
C LEU A 106 -2.11 -9.70 6.08
N LEU A 107 -1.14 -9.14 5.35
CA LEU A 107 -0.69 -7.76 5.58
C LEU A 107 -1.80 -6.75 5.28
N ARG A 108 -2.40 -6.85 4.08
CA ARG A 108 -3.48 -5.95 3.63
C ARG A 108 -4.63 -5.91 4.63
N LEU A 109 -5.19 -7.08 4.95
CA LEU A 109 -6.36 -7.21 5.83
C LEU A 109 -6.06 -6.68 7.23
N SER A 110 -4.87 -6.98 7.77
CA SER A 110 -4.49 -6.51 9.11
C SER A 110 -4.42 -4.99 9.21
N GLU A 111 -4.03 -4.31 8.14
CA GLU A 111 -3.98 -2.84 8.11
C GLU A 111 -5.32 -2.19 7.88
N GLU A 112 -6.10 -2.70 6.93
CA GLU A 112 -7.44 -2.17 6.66
C GLU A 112 -8.32 -2.22 7.92
N ILE A 113 -8.16 -3.27 8.74
CA ILE A 113 -8.83 -3.37 10.04
C ILE A 113 -8.39 -2.24 10.99
N VAL A 114 -7.08 -1.98 11.10
CA VAL A 114 -6.53 -0.94 11.98
C VAL A 114 -6.91 0.47 11.52
N ASP A 115 -6.91 0.70 10.21
CA ASP A 115 -7.27 1.99 9.61
C ASP A 115 -8.73 2.37 9.89
N GLN A 116 -9.60 1.37 10.09
CA GLN A 116 -11.01 1.56 10.47
C GLN A 116 -11.23 1.55 11.99
N GLY A 117 -10.17 1.67 12.80
CA GLY A 117 -10.28 1.70 14.26
C GLY A 117 -10.58 0.34 14.91
N GLY A 118 -10.40 -0.76 14.18
CA GLY A 118 -10.52 -2.12 14.68
C GLY A 118 -9.16 -2.79 14.89
N VAL A 119 -9.15 -3.96 15.52
CA VAL A 119 -7.96 -4.83 15.64
C VAL A 119 -8.37 -6.29 15.54
N GLY A 120 -7.87 -6.98 14.52
CA GLY A 120 -8.18 -8.39 14.28
C GLY A 120 -7.35 -9.33 15.16
N THR A 121 -7.96 -10.37 15.70
CA THR A 121 -7.22 -11.47 16.31
C THR A 121 -6.59 -12.37 15.23
N GLN A 122 -5.63 -13.21 15.63
CA GLN A 122 -5.11 -14.22 14.71
C GLN A 122 -6.19 -15.22 14.27
N ALA A 123 -7.23 -15.43 15.10
CA ALA A 123 -8.35 -16.32 14.77
C ALA A 123 -9.26 -15.70 13.71
N ASP A 124 -9.54 -14.40 13.80
CA ASP A 124 -10.32 -13.67 12.79
C ASP A 124 -9.64 -13.75 11.43
N LEU A 125 -8.33 -13.48 11.39
CA LEU A 125 -7.52 -13.57 10.17
C LEU A 125 -7.44 -15.00 9.62
N ALA A 126 -7.37 -16.00 10.50
CA ALA A 126 -7.37 -17.42 10.10
C ALA A 126 -8.69 -17.79 9.42
N ARG A 127 -9.83 -17.43 10.05
CA ARG A 127 -11.17 -17.65 9.51
C ARG A 127 -11.35 -16.96 8.17
N LEU A 128 -10.98 -15.68 8.09
CA LEU A 128 -11.13 -14.86 6.89
C LEU A 128 -10.30 -15.38 5.71
N LEU A 129 -9.09 -15.89 5.97
CA LEU A 129 -8.21 -16.45 4.96
C LEU A 129 -8.43 -17.95 4.69
N GLY A 130 -9.44 -18.57 5.31
CA GLY A 130 -9.73 -20.00 5.15
C GLY A 130 -8.55 -20.89 5.56
N THR A 131 -7.85 -20.56 6.64
CA THR A 131 -6.66 -21.30 7.11
C THR A 131 -6.66 -21.53 8.62
N SER A 132 -5.64 -22.22 9.13
CA SER A 132 -5.49 -22.49 10.55
C SER A 132 -4.70 -21.39 11.27
N LEU A 133 -4.95 -21.24 12.58
CA LEU A 133 -4.17 -20.40 13.49
C LEU A 133 -2.66 -20.69 13.41
N ARG A 134 -2.27 -21.97 13.27
CA ARG A 134 -0.88 -22.38 13.11
C ARG A 134 -0.26 -21.79 11.85
N THR A 135 -1.02 -21.74 10.74
CA THR A 135 -0.57 -21.13 9.49
C THR A 135 -0.40 -19.62 9.62
N ILE A 136 -1.37 -18.92 10.23
CA ILE A 136 -1.26 -17.47 10.49
C ILE A 136 -0.03 -17.17 11.34
N ARG A 137 0.22 -17.91 12.42
CA ARG A 137 1.41 -17.74 13.26
C ARG A 137 2.71 -17.92 12.49
N ARG A 138 2.76 -18.92 11.59
CA ARG A 138 3.92 -19.16 10.72
C ARG A 138 4.15 -17.98 9.76
N ASP A 139 3.09 -17.42 9.20
CA ASP A 139 3.18 -16.29 8.28
C ASP A 139 3.56 -14.99 9.00
N ILE A 140 3.07 -14.75 10.22
CA ILE A 140 3.52 -13.65 11.08
C ILE A 140 5.01 -13.81 11.42
N ALA A 141 5.46 -15.03 11.74
CA ALA A 141 6.88 -15.29 12.00
C ALA A 141 7.74 -15.07 10.74
N PHE A 142 7.23 -15.40 9.55
CA PHE A 142 7.89 -15.09 8.29
C PHE A 142 8.10 -13.58 8.14
N PHE A 143 7.07 -12.76 8.33
CA PHE A 143 7.20 -11.31 8.21
C PHE A 143 8.10 -10.70 9.28
N ARG A 144 7.99 -11.18 10.53
CA ARG A 144 8.85 -10.73 11.64
C ARG A 144 10.34 -10.92 11.32
N LYS A 145 10.72 -12.04 10.70
CA LYS A 145 12.10 -12.29 10.26
C LYS A 145 12.59 -11.31 9.19
N HIS A 146 11.68 -10.68 8.45
CA HIS A 146 11.98 -9.68 7.44
C HIS A 146 11.77 -8.24 7.94
N GLY A 147 11.62 -8.05 9.26
CA GLY A 147 11.39 -6.73 9.86
C GLY A 147 9.98 -6.17 9.66
N ILE A 148 9.07 -6.93 9.06
CA ILE A 148 7.69 -6.49 8.79
C ILE A 148 6.78 -6.99 9.91
N ARG A 149 5.99 -6.08 10.47
CA ARG A 149 5.01 -6.41 11.53
C ARG A 149 3.63 -6.61 10.92
N VAL A 150 2.95 -7.67 11.31
CA VAL A 150 1.53 -7.89 11.02
C VAL A 150 0.71 -7.31 12.17
N LEU A 151 -0.25 -6.43 11.87
CA LEU A 151 -1.02 -5.70 12.89
C LEU A 151 -2.19 -6.55 13.41
N THR A 152 -1.91 -7.35 14.44
CA THR A 152 -2.92 -8.13 15.16
C THR A 152 -3.23 -7.51 16.52
N ARG A 153 -4.35 -7.91 17.14
CA ARG A 153 -4.70 -7.48 18.51
C ARG A 153 -3.55 -7.70 19.49
N GLY A 154 -2.90 -8.86 19.44
CA GLY A 154 -1.76 -9.16 20.33
C GLY A 154 -0.63 -8.13 20.17
N SER A 155 -0.15 -7.93 18.93
CA SER A 155 0.88 -6.92 18.66
C SER A 155 0.46 -5.49 18.98
N TYR A 156 -0.83 -5.17 18.84
CA TYR A 156 -1.35 -3.84 19.13
C TYR A 156 -1.37 -3.56 20.63
N SER A 157 -1.78 -4.53 21.45
CA SER A 157 -1.77 -4.40 22.92
C SER A 157 -0.35 -4.24 23.48
N ASP A 158 0.64 -4.86 22.84
CA ASP A 158 2.02 -4.86 23.33
C ASP A 158 2.78 -3.56 23.02
N ILE A 159 2.58 -2.97 21.82
CA ILE A 159 3.47 -1.91 21.28
C ILE A 159 2.69 -0.79 20.55
N GLY A 160 1.36 -0.90 20.40
CA GLY A 160 0.54 0.07 19.69
C GLY A 160 0.43 -0.16 18.17
N PRO A 161 -0.03 0.86 17.40
CA PRO A 161 -0.46 0.69 16.00
C PRO A 161 0.62 0.26 15.02
N GLY A 162 1.90 0.47 15.35
CA GLY A 162 3.02 0.09 14.48
C GLY A 162 3.06 0.85 13.15
N ILE A 163 4.07 0.53 12.34
CA ILE A 163 4.31 1.13 11.03
C ILE A 163 3.61 0.29 9.96
N SER A 164 2.94 0.93 8.99
CA SER A 164 2.35 0.23 7.85
C SER A 164 3.41 -0.50 7.01
N HIS A 165 3.12 -1.71 6.53
CA HIS A 165 3.93 -2.42 5.54
C HIS A 165 4.14 -1.59 4.27
N ARG A 166 3.21 -0.70 3.89
CA ARG A 166 3.39 0.21 2.76
C ARG A 166 4.50 1.22 3.02
N VAL A 167 4.62 1.71 4.26
CA VAL A 167 5.71 2.59 4.70
C VAL A 167 7.02 1.81 4.72
N ASN A 168 7.03 0.59 5.26
CA ASN A 168 8.22 -0.28 5.23
C ASN A 168 8.70 -0.56 3.79
N ILE A 169 7.78 -0.74 2.83
CA ILE A 169 8.12 -0.93 1.41
C ILE A 169 8.81 0.31 0.83
N VAL A 170 8.28 1.50 1.10
CA VAL A 170 8.88 2.76 0.63
C VAL A 170 10.22 3.00 1.30
N GLU A 171 10.35 2.72 2.60
CA GLU A 171 11.61 2.81 3.33
C GLU A 171 12.67 1.86 2.77
N MET A 172 12.31 0.59 2.47
CA MET A 172 13.23 -0.34 1.77
C MET A 172 13.66 0.22 0.42
N TYR A 173 12.72 0.76 -0.36
CA TYR A 173 13.06 1.38 -1.64
C TYR A 173 14.06 2.51 -1.48
N LEU A 174 13.81 3.45 -0.55
CA LEU A 174 14.68 4.59 -0.25
C LEU A 174 16.06 4.14 0.25
N SER A 175 16.09 3.04 1.01
CA SER A 175 17.31 2.43 1.57
C SER A 175 18.17 1.67 0.57
N GLY A 176 17.87 1.71 -0.73
CA GLY A 176 18.74 1.09 -1.74
C GLY A 176 18.27 -0.28 -2.24
N TYR A 177 17.24 -0.88 -1.64
CA TYR A 177 16.79 -2.22 -2.03
C TYR A 177 16.27 -2.23 -3.48
N VAL A 178 16.62 -3.29 -4.21
CA VAL A 178 16.11 -3.52 -5.56
C VAL A 178 14.68 -4.08 -5.51
N TYR A 179 13.88 -3.77 -6.54
CA TYR A 179 12.45 -4.17 -6.61
C TYR A 179 12.22 -5.66 -6.35
N THR A 180 13.05 -6.53 -6.93
CA THR A 180 12.94 -7.99 -6.78
C THR A 180 13.12 -8.42 -5.32
N GLU A 181 14.01 -7.76 -4.58
CA GLU A 181 14.21 -8.04 -3.16
C GLU A 181 13.02 -7.58 -2.32
N ILE A 182 12.53 -6.36 -2.58
CA ILE A 182 11.34 -5.81 -1.90
C ILE A 182 10.16 -6.76 -2.10
N CYS A 183 9.87 -7.14 -3.35
CA CYS A 183 8.77 -8.06 -3.68
C CYS A 183 8.88 -9.40 -2.93
N ARG A 184 10.09 -9.97 -2.82
CA ARG A 184 10.33 -11.24 -2.12
C ARG A 184 10.09 -11.12 -0.62
N ARG A 185 10.54 -10.01 -0.01
CA ARG A 185 10.43 -9.76 1.44
C ARG A 185 8.98 -9.46 1.85
N THR A 186 8.28 -8.68 1.04
CA THR A 186 6.97 -8.13 1.40
C THR A 186 5.81 -8.92 0.80
N ARG A 187 6.07 -9.77 -0.20
CA ARG A 187 5.08 -10.53 -0.97
C ARG A 187 4.11 -9.65 -1.76
N HIS A 188 4.57 -8.48 -2.18
CA HIS A 188 3.87 -7.64 -3.14
C HIS A 188 4.41 -7.83 -4.55
N SER A 189 3.60 -7.49 -5.56
CA SER A 189 4.06 -7.42 -6.94
C SER A 189 4.90 -6.17 -7.19
N ALA A 190 5.69 -6.17 -8.25
CA ALA A 190 6.48 -4.99 -8.63
C ALA A 190 5.58 -3.78 -8.93
N GLY A 191 4.40 -4.02 -9.52
CA GLY A 191 3.39 -2.99 -9.74
C GLY A 191 2.90 -2.36 -8.44
N ALA A 192 2.64 -3.18 -7.42
CA ALA A 192 2.24 -2.68 -6.10
C ALA A 192 3.34 -1.87 -5.40
N VAL A 193 4.59 -2.34 -5.44
CA VAL A 193 5.74 -1.59 -4.92
C VAL A 193 5.83 -0.22 -5.59
N LYS A 194 5.74 -0.18 -6.93
CA LYS A 194 5.76 1.07 -7.70
C LYS A 194 4.60 2.00 -7.31
N ARG A 195 3.39 1.46 -7.13
CA ARG A 195 2.23 2.23 -6.66
C ARG A 195 2.49 2.87 -5.30
N TYR A 196 2.99 2.11 -4.31
CA TYR A 196 3.25 2.64 -2.97
C TYR A 196 4.33 3.75 -2.98
N VAL A 197 5.39 3.56 -3.77
CA VAL A 197 6.41 4.61 -3.96
C VAL A 197 5.81 5.85 -4.60
N ASN A 198 5.04 5.72 -5.69
CA ASN A 198 4.38 6.85 -6.34
C ASN A 198 3.38 7.56 -5.44
N THR A 199 2.62 6.82 -4.62
CA THR A 199 1.71 7.38 -3.63
C THR A 199 2.45 8.21 -2.60
N PHE A 200 3.57 7.72 -2.08
CA PHE A 200 4.44 8.50 -1.20
C PHE A 200 4.95 9.78 -1.88
N MET A 201 5.40 9.70 -3.14
CA MET A 201 5.81 10.89 -3.92
C MET A 201 4.70 11.93 -4.04
N ARG A 202 3.46 11.50 -4.24
CA ARG A 202 2.30 12.42 -4.30
C ARG A 202 2.06 13.11 -2.96
N VAL A 203 2.19 12.39 -1.85
CA VAL A 203 2.09 12.99 -0.51
C VAL A 203 3.17 14.04 -0.30
N VAL A 204 4.43 13.72 -0.62
CA VAL A 204 5.55 14.67 -0.54
C VAL A 204 5.30 15.90 -1.42
N ALA A 205 4.90 15.70 -2.67
CA ALA A 205 4.66 16.81 -3.60
C ALA A 205 3.52 17.74 -3.16
N LEU A 206 2.47 17.20 -2.52
CA LEU A 206 1.37 18.00 -1.96
C LEU A 206 1.83 18.75 -0.70
N TYR A 207 2.59 18.09 0.16
CA TYR A 207 3.16 18.70 1.36
C TYR A 207 4.06 19.90 1.01
N GLU A 208 4.97 19.73 0.06
CA GLU A 208 5.86 20.79 -0.44
C GLU A 208 5.10 21.96 -1.12
N ARG A 209 3.85 21.75 -1.53
CA ARG A 209 2.95 22.80 -2.05
C ARG A 209 2.14 23.49 -0.95
N GLY A 210 2.40 23.18 0.32
CA GLY A 210 1.76 23.79 1.49
C GLY A 210 0.60 22.98 2.06
N ILE A 211 0.23 21.83 1.47
CA ILE A 211 -0.86 20.98 1.99
C ILE A 211 -0.30 20.09 3.10
N SER A 212 -0.32 20.60 4.33
CA SER A 212 0.29 19.93 5.50
C SER A 212 -0.70 19.15 6.37
N SER A 213 -2.00 19.31 6.14
CA SER A 213 -3.04 18.61 6.91
C SER A 213 -3.19 17.15 6.45
N CYS A 214 -3.08 16.20 7.38
CA CYS A 214 -3.33 14.77 7.07
C CYS A 214 -4.73 14.54 6.51
N ALA A 215 -5.73 15.29 6.96
CA ALA A 215 -7.11 15.19 6.47
C ALA A 215 -7.21 15.67 5.01
N GLU A 216 -6.55 16.77 4.66
CA GLU A 216 -6.51 17.25 3.28
C GLU A 216 -5.71 16.32 2.36
N LEU A 217 -4.56 15.83 2.82
CA LEU A 217 -3.75 14.85 2.07
C LEU A 217 -4.55 13.56 1.81
N THR A 218 -5.30 13.10 2.80
CA THR A 218 -6.21 11.94 2.69
C THR A 218 -7.23 12.18 1.58
N HIS A 219 -7.86 13.36 1.54
CA HIS A 219 -8.82 13.72 0.51
C HIS A 219 -8.23 13.72 -0.90
N TYR A 220 -7.03 14.27 -1.09
CA TYR A 220 -6.40 14.35 -2.41
C TYR A 220 -5.76 13.03 -2.90
N VAL A 221 -5.23 12.21 -1.98
CA VAL A 221 -4.45 11.02 -2.34
C VAL A 221 -5.25 9.72 -2.22
N GLY A 222 -6.35 9.71 -1.44
CA GLY A 222 -7.16 8.52 -1.19
C GLY A 222 -6.51 7.55 -0.20
N LEU A 223 -5.89 8.07 0.86
CA LEU A 223 -5.19 7.27 1.89
C LEU A 223 -5.93 7.33 3.22
N SER A 224 -5.60 6.44 4.16
CA SER A 224 -6.01 6.66 5.55
C SER A 224 -5.19 7.80 6.17
N GLU A 225 -5.78 8.57 7.09
CA GLU A 225 -5.06 9.63 7.81
C GLU A 225 -3.81 9.09 8.52
N ARG A 226 -3.90 7.86 9.05
CA ARG A 226 -2.76 7.15 9.66
C ARG A 226 -1.62 6.96 8.66
N LEU A 227 -1.92 6.51 7.44
CA LEU A 227 -0.90 6.29 6.41
C LEU A 227 -0.31 7.61 5.90
N ALA A 228 -1.14 8.65 5.72
CA ALA A 228 -0.67 9.99 5.37
C ALA A 228 0.32 10.53 6.42
N GLY A 229 -0.02 10.43 7.71
CA GLY A 229 0.87 10.81 8.81
C GLY A 229 2.19 10.03 8.81
N GLN A 230 2.15 8.71 8.64
CA GLN A 230 3.37 7.89 8.58
C GLN A 230 4.25 8.19 7.37
N TYR A 231 3.66 8.57 6.23
CA TYR A 231 4.43 9.04 5.09
C TYR A 231 5.08 10.40 5.33
N LEU A 232 4.42 11.33 6.01
CA LEU A 232 5.05 12.60 6.41
C LEU A 232 6.21 12.35 7.40
N GLU A 233 6.03 11.47 8.39
CA GLU A 233 7.10 11.06 9.29
C GLU A 233 8.29 10.45 8.53
N LEU A 234 8.02 9.58 7.55
CA LEU A 234 9.06 9.03 6.68
C LEU A 234 9.75 10.13 5.87
N TYR A 235 9.01 11.10 5.35
CA TYR A 235 9.57 12.21 4.59
C TYR A 235 10.53 13.06 5.44
N PHE A 236 10.18 13.36 6.69
CA PHE A 236 11.10 14.09 7.58
C PHE A 236 12.39 13.31 7.84
N LYS A 237 12.30 11.98 8.02
CA LYS A 237 13.50 11.12 8.13
C LYS A 237 14.35 11.13 6.85
N VAL A 238 13.70 11.18 5.68
CA VAL A 238 14.42 11.28 4.39
C VAL A 238 15.26 12.55 4.35
N ARG A 239 14.72 13.70 4.79
CA ARG A 239 15.45 14.99 4.78
C ARG A 239 16.72 14.98 5.63
N GLU A 240 16.80 14.09 6.62
CA GLU A 240 17.97 13.92 7.50
C GLU A 240 19.02 12.96 6.90
N ASN A 241 18.69 12.25 5.80
CA ASN A 241 19.56 11.25 5.19
C ASN A 241 19.90 11.62 3.72
N PRO A 242 21.11 12.14 3.45
CA PRO A 242 21.50 12.58 2.10
C PRO A 242 21.36 11.51 1.01
N GLN A 243 21.61 10.24 1.32
CA GLN A 243 21.46 9.15 0.35
C GLN A 243 20.00 8.95 -0.05
N TRP A 244 19.07 9.08 0.91
CA TRP A 244 17.63 8.96 0.63
C TRP A 244 17.11 10.19 -0.11
N VAL A 245 17.64 11.38 0.17
CA VAL A 245 17.34 12.62 -0.58
C VAL A 245 17.68 12.43 -2.07
N ARG A 246 18.91 12.00 -2.40
CA ARG A 246 19.32 11.79 -3.80
C ARG A 246 18.37 10.81 -4.53
N ARG A 247 18.01 9.71 -3.87
CA ARG A 247 17.09 8.72 -4.44
C ARG A 247 15.67 9.24 -4.62
N LEU A 248 15.22 10.15 -3.75
CA LEU A 248 13.95 10.84 -3.88
C LEU A 248 13.98 11.80 -5.08
N GLU A 249 15.07 12.55 -5.25
CA GLU A 249 15.27 13.45 -6.39
C GLU A 249 15.28 12.71 -7.72
N ASP A 250 16.01 11.58 -7.81
CA ASP A 250 16.02 10.70 -8.98
C ASP A 250 14.59 10.29 -9.40
N LEU A 251 13.73 9.99 -8.42
CA LEU A 251 12.32 9.65 -8.68
C LEU A 251 11.52 10.86 -9.21
N VAL A 252 11.74 12.05 -8.65
CA VAL A 252 11.09 13.27 -9.13
C VAL A 252 11.49 13.53 -10.57
N GLU A 253 12.78 13.44 -10.91
CA GLU A 253 13.29 13.67 -12.26
C GLU A 253 12.77 12.63 -13.27
N GLN A 254 12.71 11.35 -12.88
CA GLN A 254 12.11 10.28 -13.69
C GLN A 254 10.60 10.48 -13.91
N SER A 255 9.91 11.09 -12.96
CA SER A 255 8.48 11.39 -13.08
C SER A 255 8.22 12.61 -13.97
N ALA A 256 9.10 13.61 -13.94
CA ALA A 256 9.03 14.83 -14.75
C ALA A 256 9.49 14.62 -16.21
N SER A 257 10.21 13.53 -16.50
CA SER A 257 10.67 13.17 -17.85
C SER A 257 9.66 12.36 -18.67
N ARG A 258 8.48 12.04 -18.11
CA ARG A 258 7.34 11.61 -18.91
C ARG A 258 6.92 12.76 -19.83
N PRO A 259 6.73 12.55 -21.14
CA PRO A 259 6.26 13.62 -22.02
C PRO A 259 4.90 14.10 -21.53
N GLY A 260 4.88 15.29 -20.95
CA GLY A 260 3.65 16.01 -20.65
C GLY A 260 2.94 16.35 -21.96
N TYR A 261 1.61 16.34 -21.93
CA TYR A 261 0.82 16.92 -23.00
C TYR A 261 1.26 18.38 -23.21
N GLU A 262 1.31 18.83 -24.47
CA GLU A 262 1.73 20.19 -24.84
C GLU A 262 0.91 21.24 -24.06
N GLY A 263 1.54 21.83 -23.05
CA GLY A 263 0.92 22.77 -22.13
C GLY A 263 1.60 22.89 -20.76
N GLU A 264 2.40 21.91 -20.33
CA GLU A 264 3.12 22.00 -19.05
C GLU A 264 4.41 22.84 -19.15
N ALA A 265 4.35 24.04 -18.58
CA ALA A 265 5.54 24.85 -18.33
C ALA A 265 6.51 24.08 -17.41
N LYS A 266 7.72 23.79 -17.93
CA LYS A 266 8.84 23.24 -17.16
C LYS A 266 9.09 24.11 -15.92
N LYS A 267 8.74 23.63 -14.72
CA LYS A 267 9.06 24.31 -13.46
C LYS A 267 10.19 23.58 -12.73
N LYS A 268 11.20 24.37 -12.38
CA LYS A 268 12.43 23.98 -11.67
C LYS A 268 12.12 23.11 -10.46
N GLY A 269 12.89 22.04 -10.31
CA GLY A 269 12.85 21.11 -9.17
C GLY A 269 12.92 21.84 -7.83
N SER A 270 12.27 21.22 -6.84
CA SER A 270 12.11 21.70 -5.46
C SER A 270 13.39 22.33 -4.90
N SER A 271 13.26 23.59 -4.48
CA SER A 271 14.32 24.42 -3.91
C SER A 271 14.79 23.97 -2.51
N LEU A 272 14.04 23.09 -1.84
CA LEU A 272 14.28 22.72 -0.44
C LEU A 272 15.07 21.41 -0.25
N LEU A 273 15.13 20.55 -1.27
CA LEU A 273 15.94 19.32 -1.23
C LEU A 273 17.43 19.60 -1.50
N ARG A 274 17.73 20.64 -2.30
CA ARG A 274 19.10 21.06 -2.65
C ARG A 274 19.93 21.54 -1.45
N GLU A 275 19.31 22.20 -0.49
CA GLU A 275 19.99 22.71 0.72
C GLU A 275 20.55 21.58 1.62
N ALA A 276 20.01 20.35 1.52
CA ALA A 276 20.50 19.21 2.29
C ALA A 276 21.76 18.57 1.69
N VAL A 277 21.96 18.70 0.37
CA VAL A 277 23.10 18.14 -0.37
C VAL A 277 24.28 19.10 -0.39
N GLU A 278 24.05 20.42 -0.47
CA GLU A 278 25.10 21.44 -0.48
C GLU A 278 25.94 21.48 0.82
N LYS A 279 25.42 20.94 1.93
CA LYS A 279 26.17 20.80 3.19
C LYS A 279 27.29 19.76 3.12
N GLU A 280 27.33 18.90 2.10
CA GLU A 280 28.38 17.89 1.90
C GLU A 280 29.51 18.41 0.97
N GLU A 281 29.19 19.28 -0.01
CA GLU A 281 30.19 19.80 -0.96
C GLU A 281 31.07 20.92 -0.40
N VAL A 282 30.63 21.59 0.67
CA VAL A 282 31.39 22.67 1.32
C VAL A 282 32.25 22.16 2.50
N GLY A 283 32.10 20.88 2.88
CA GLY A 283 32.76 20.28 4.04
C GLY A 283 33.85 19.24 3.72
N GLY A 284 34.28 19.12 2.47
CA GLY A 284 35.34 18.21 2.01
C GLY A 284 36.72 18.84 1.95
#